data_AF-A0A350IVP5-F1
#
_entry.id   AF-A0A350IVP5-F1
#
_cell.length_a   1.000
_cell.length_b   1.000
_cell.length_c   1.000
_cell.angle_alpha   90.00
_cell.angle_beta   90.00
_cell.angle_gamma   90.00
#
_symmetry.space_group_name_H-M   'P 1'
#
loop_
_entity.id
_entity.type
_entity.pdbx_description
1 polymer ?
#
loop_
_entity_poly.entity_id
_entity_poly.type
_entity_poly.pdbx_seq_one_letter_code
_entity_poly.pdbx_strand_id
1 'polypeptide(L)'
;MPAHRSPQSTKGAVPDPELAAATSPTTAPEDLERLAAHADAAVRSRVAANSASPPPLLTQLSTDPSARVRAQVAANPTTPSDVIGLLQKDRSQQVQRRLAARPRAVKASAAPRGATPDEPEAVALSAPAAPDPGPSLTATPTEVVAVTPTSTTELTPVAPASTTAARAAATNKQRAIRHRATRAATGPPEALERLARDLAREVRAAVASNAAAPEALLARLARDWDSRVREQVALNPSTPPELLERLGRDWRSRVRCAVAANDAPPHLLARLARDWSPAVRERVAASTATPAGLLTRLARDRSSRVLLALVGNPETPDAALAETGRRLGGRGVHVMSALGLGVTGTLAVRRALARRRPPAAQR
;
A
#
# COMPACT_ATOMS: atom_id res chain seq x y z
N MET A 1 -8.66 -22.78 -52.13
CA MET A 1 -7.34 -23.23 -51.62
C MET A 1 -6.32 -22.23 -52.11
N PRO A 2 -5.77 -21.39 -51.21
CA PRO A 2 -4.69 -21.84 -50.34
C PRO A 2 -4.93 -21.53 -48.85
N ALA A 3 -4.22 -22.29 -48.02
CA ALA A 3 -4.44 -22.46 -46.60
C ALA A 3 -3.94 -21.28 -45.74
N HIS A 4 -4.80 -20.87 -44.80
CA HIS A 4 -4.42 -20.12 -43.61
C HIS A 4 -3.36 -20.90 -42.81
N ARG A 5 -2.11 -20.43 -42.81
CA ARG A 5 -1.14 -20.81 -41.77
C ARG A 5 -1.29 -19.86 -40.60
N SER A 6 -1.98 -20.33 -39.57
CA SER A 6 -1.90 -19.78 -38.21
C SER A 6 -0.45 -19.88 -37.71
N PRO A 7 0.11 -18.86 -37.04
CA PRO A 7 1.38 -19.01 -36.36
C PRO A 7 1.14 -19.78 -35.06
N GLN A 8 1.50 -21.07 -35.04
CA GLN A 8 1.65 -21.82 -33.81
C GLN A 8 2.89 -21.34 -33.05
N SER A 9 2.71 -21.19 -31.73
CA SER A 9 3.73 -21.08 -30.71
C SER A 9 4.93 -21.99 -30.95
N THR A 10 6.13 -21.45 -30.71
CA THR A 10 7.19 -22.05 -29.88
C THR A 10 8.46 -21.19 -30.02
N LYS A 11 8.74 -20.35 -29.03
CA LYS A 11 10.10 -19.86 -28.80
C LYS A 11 10.28 -19.64 -27.31
N GLY A 12 11.21 -20.39 -26.73
CA GLY A 12 11.47 -20.45 -25.30
C GLY A 12 11.56 -19.06 -24.69
N ALA A 13 10.57 -18.73 -23.86
CA ALA A 13 10.67 -17.60 -22.97
C ALA A 13 11.71 -17.99 -21.92
N VAL A 14 12.84 -17.26 -21.89
CA VAL A 14 13.71 -17.26 -20.72
C VAL A 14 12.80 -17.06 -19.52
N PRO A 15 12.78 -17.97 -18.52
CA PRO A 15 11.92 -17.79 -17.36
C PRO A 15 12.24 -16.43 -16.75
N ASP A 16 11.21 -15.59 -16.53
CA ASP A 16 11.43 -14.25 -16.00
C ASP A 16 12.38 -14.35 -14.79
N PRO A 17 13.48 -13.60 -14.76
CA PRO A 17 14.52 -13.75 -13.73
C PRO A 17 13.94 -13.60 -12.31
N GLU A 18 12.88 -12.80 -12.18
CA GLU A 18 12.13 -12.57 -10.95
C GLU A 18 11.31 -13.81 -10.52
N LEU A 19 10.77 -14.58 -11.46
CA LEU A 19 10.09 -15.86 -11.18
C LEU A 19 11.09 -16.92 -10.73
N ALA A 20 12.25 -17.00 -11.40
CA ALA A 20 13.32 -17.94 -11.04
C ALA A 20 13.88 -17.64 -9.63
N ALA A 21 14.14 -16.36 -9.34
CA ALA A 21 14.56 -15.91 -8.02
C ALA A 21 13.50 -16.19 -6.95
N ALA A 22 12.21 -16.00 -7.25
CA ALA A 22 11.14 -16.29 -6.29
C ALA A 22 11.00 -17.78 -5.95
N THR A 23 11.37 -18.68 -6.87
CA THR A 23 11.30 -20.14 -6.67
C THR A 23 12.55 -20.76 -6.03
N SER A 24 13.68 -20.07 -6.06
CA SER A 24 14.92 -20.65 -5.56
C SER A 24 14.91 -20.74 -4.02
N PRO A 25 15.21 -21.91 -3.43
CA PRO A 25 15.24 -22.09 -1.97
C PRO A 25 16.44 -21.40 -1.32
N THR A 26 17.40 -20.88 -2.10
CA THR A 26 18.60 -20.19 -1.61
C THR A 26 18.52 -18.67 -1.73
N THR A 27 17.39 -18.13 -2.19
CA THR A 27 17.21 -16.68 -2.35
C THR A 27 17.26 -15.98 -0.99
N ALA A 28 18.04 -14.90 -0.92
CA ALA A 28 18.21 -14.13 0.30
C ALA A 28 16.85 -13.55 0.79
N PRO A 29 16.61 -13.47 2.11
CA PRO A 29 15.38 -12.92 2.66
C PRO A 29 15.06 -11.50 2.14
N GLU A 30 16.06 -10.64 1.99
CA GLU A 30 15.89 -9.27 1.48
C GLU A 30 15.36 -9.23 0.03
N ASP A 31 15.82 -10.16 -0.81
CA ASP A 31 15.34 -10.28 -2.19
C ASP A 31 13.92 -10.84 -2.24
N LEU A 32 13.59 -11.80 -1.36
CA LEU A 32 12.21 -12.29 -1.21
C LEU A 32 11.26 -11.18 -0.74
N GLU A 33 11.69 -10.30 0.17
CA GLU A 33 10.91 -9.13 0.59
C GLU A 33 10.62 -8.17 -0.57
N ARG A 34 11.63 -7.91 -1.42
CA ARG A 34 11.44 -7.10 -2.63
C ARG A 34 10.47 -7.75 -3.60
N LEU A 35 10.60 -9.06 -3.83
CA LEU A 35 9.72 -9.82 -4.73
C LEU A 35 8.29 -9.95 -4.19
N ALA A 36 8.10 -9.94 -2.87
CA ALA A 36 6.77 -9.90 -2.25
C ALA A 36 6.02 -8.59 -2.50
N ALA A 37 6.71 -7.49 -2.82
CA ALA A 37 6.10 -6.21 -3.23
C ALA A 37 5.85 -6.10 -4.74
N HIS A 38 6.09 -7.17 -5.50
CA HIS A 38 5.91 -7.21 -6.95
C HIS A 38 4.43 -7.13 -7.35
N ALA A 39 4.07 -6.51 -8.48
CA ALA A 39 2.64 -6.36 -8.83
C ALA A 39 2.04 -7.65 -9.37
N ASP A 40 2.86 -8.50 -9.98
CA ASP A 40 2.39 -9.78 -10.46
C ASP A 40 2.13 -10.73 -9.30
N ALA A 41 0.88 -11.19 -9.19
CA ALA A 41 0.47 -12.17 -8.21
C ALA A 41 1.14 -13.54 -8.42
N ALA A 42 1.59 -13.86 -9.64
CA ALA A 42 2.32 -15.09 -9.90
C ALA A 42 3.67 -15.08 -9.17
N VAL A 43 4.47 -14.02 -9.31
CA VAL A 43 5.74 -13.82 -8.59
C VAL A 43 5.50 -13.89 -7.07
N ARG A 44 4.53 -13.12 -6.55
CA ARG A 44 4.20 -13.16 -5.11
C ARG A 44 3.76 -14.53 -4.62
N SER A 45 3.05 -15.31 -5.45
CA SER A 45 2.63 -16.66 -5.08
C SER A 45 3.81 -17.64 -5.01
N ARG A 46 4.87 -17.41 -5.80
CA ARG A 46 6.11 -18.19 -5.73
C ARG A 46 6.88 -17.87 -4.48
N VAL A 47 6.99 -16.58 -4.12
CA VAL A 47 7.55 -16.17 -2.83
C VAL A 47 6.77 -16.80 -1.68
N ALA A 48 5.43 -16.73 -1.69
CA ALA A 48 4.61 -17.37 -0.66
C ALA A 48 4.78 -18.90 -0.58
N ALA A 49 5.07 -19.58 -1.69
CA ALA A 49 5.30 -21.02 -1.73
C ALA A 49 6.75 -21.43 -1.35
N ASN A 50 7.69 -20.48 -1.34
CA ASN A 50 9.09 -20.74 -1.07
C ASN A 50 9.31 -21.06 0.41
N SER A 51 9.95 -22.19 0.70
CA SER A 51 10.24 -22.63 2.07
C SER A 51 11.24 -21.75 2.81
N ALA A 52 12.04 -20.96 2.09
CA ALA A 52 12.97 -19.99 2.67
C ALA A 52 12.29 -18.67 3.05
N SER A 53 11.00 -18.50 2.77
CA SER A 53 10.27 -17.27 3.08
C SER A 53 10.12 -17.08 4.59
N PRO A 54 10.59 -15.96 5.15
CA PRO A 54 10.61 -15.76 6.59
C PRO A 54 9.19 -15.55 7.15
N PRO A 55 8.92 -15.94 8.41
CA PRO A 55 7.61 -15.80 9.05
C PRO A 55 6.95 -14.40 8.98
N PRO A 56 7.68 -13.28 9.16
CA PRO A 56 7.11 -11.95 9.01
C PRO A 56 6.59 -11.68 7.59
N LEU A 57 7.28 -12.22 6.58
CA LEU A 57 6.89 -12.08 5.18
C LEU A 57 5.63 -12.90 4.87
N LEU A 58 5.52 -14.11 5.40
CA LEU A 58 4.31 -14.93 5.26
C LEU A 58 3.10 -14.28 5.96
N THR A 59 3.33 -13.64 7.10
CA THR A 59 2.32 -12.83 7.79
C THR A 59 1.81 -11.70 6.90
N GLN A 60 2.70 -10.98 6.21
CA GLN A 60 2.32 -9.95 5.25
C GLN A 60 1.52 -10.54 4.07
N LEU A 61 2.03 -11.61 3.44
CA LEU A 61 1.40 -12.26 2.29
C LEU A 61 0.06 -12.94 2.62
N SER A 62 -0.21 -13.24 3.90
CA SER A 62 -1.51 -13.76 4.34
C SER A 62 -2.67 -12.79 4.10
N THR A 63 -2.39 -11.50 3.93
CA THR A 63 -3.39 -10.48 3.62
C THR A 63 -3.47 -10.14 2.12
N ASP A 64 -2.67 -10.79 1.26
CA ASP A 64 -2.59 -10.55 -0.19
C ASP A 64 -3.98 -10.60 -0.86
N PRO A 65 -4.32 -9.78 -1.88
CA PRO A 65 -5.67 -9.73 -2.40
C PRO A 65 -5.92 -10.93 -3.31
N SER A 66 -4.86 -11.53 -3.86
CA SER A 66 -4.95 -12.75 -4.64
C SER A 66 -5.17 -13.92 -3.70
N ALA A 67 -6.34 -14.54 -3.82
CA ALA A 67 -6.64 -15.79 -3.15
C ALA A 67 -5.58 -16.86 -3.44
N ARG A 68 -4.95 -16.83 -4.61
CA ARG A 68 -3.88 -17.77 -4.98
C ARG A 68 -2.64 -17.59 -4.11
N VAL A 69 -2.23 -16.35 -3.83
CA VAL A 69 -1.07 -16.07 -2.96
C VAL A 69 -1.38 -16.49 -1.53
N ARG A 70 -2.53 -16.10 -0.99
CA ARG A 70 -2.97 -16.52 0.34
C ARG A 70 -3.08 -18.04 0.47
N ALA A 71 -3.51 -18.72 -0.58
CA ALA A 71 -3.57 -20.18 -0.63
C ALA A 71 -2.17 -20.84 -0.63
N GLN A 72 -1.15 -20.18 -1.18
CA GLN A 72 0.24 -20.65 -1.07
C GLN A 72 0.81 -20.40 0.33
N VAL A 73 0.51 -19.27 0.97
CA VAL A 73 0.84 -19.05 2.40
C VAL A 73 0.18 -20.14 3.24
N ALA A 74 -1.09 -20.47 2.97
CA ALA A 74 -1.80 -21.57 3.62
C ALA A 74 -1.20 -22.96 3.34
N ALA A 75 -0.40 -23.14 2.30
CA ALA A 75 0.25 -24.41 1.97
C ALA A 75 1.71 -24.47 2.46
N ASN A 76 2.34 -23.34 2.73
CA ASN A 76 3.76 -23.27 3.09
C ASN A 76 4.02 -23.89 4.48
N PRO A 77 4.98 -24.82 4.62
CA PRO A 77 5.30 -25.46 5.91
C PRO A 77 5.74 -24.49 7.01
N THR A 78 6.38 -23.38 6.65
CA THR A 78 6.95 -22.40 7.59
C THR A 78 5.96 -21.35 8.06
N THR A 79 4.70 -21.44 7.63
CA THR A 79 3.65 -20.49 8.02
C THR A 79 3.34 -20.58 9.52
N PRO A 80 3.43 -19.45 10.26
CA PRO A 80 3.09 -19.38 11.67
C PRO A 80 1.64 -19.79 12.00
N SER A 81 1.42 -20.30 13.22
CA SER A 81 0.12 -20.80 13.67
C SER A 81 -0.94 -19.70 13.81
N ASP A 82 -0.56 -18.49 14.19
CA ASP A 82 -1.41 -17.29 14.23
C ASP A 82 -1.90 -16.92 12.81
N VAL A 83 -1.01 -16.96 11.81
CA VAL A 83 -1.35 -16.74 10.40
C VAL A 83 -2.29 -17.83 9.88
N ILE A 84 -2.07 -19.09 10.26
CA ILE A 84 -3.00 -20.19 9.94
C ILE A 84 -4.39 -19.90 10.54
N GLY A 85 -4.45 -19.44 11.80
CA GLY A 85 -5.71 -19.05 12.46
C GLY A 85 -6.42 -17.88 11.77
N LEU A 86 -5.67 -16.91 11.23
CA LEU A 86 -6.23 -15.83 10.41
C LEU A 86 -6.81 -16.35 9.09
N LEU A 87 -6.08 -17.23 8.39
CA LEU A 87 -6.50 -17.79 7.10
C LEU A 87 -7.68 -18.76 7.21
N GLN A 88 -7.93 -19.37 8.38
CA GLN A 88 -9.15 -20.16 8.61
C GLN A 88 -10.44 -19.33 8.48
N LYS A 89 -10.38 -18.01 8.66
CA LYS A 89 -11.52 -17.11 8.47
C LYS A 89 -11.57 -16.52 7.06
N ASP A 90 -10.69 -16.96 6.15
CA ASP A 90 -10.64 -16.46 4.78
C ASP A 90 -11.88 -16.88 4.00
N ARG A 91 -12.43 -15.95 3.20
CA ARG A 91 -13.65 -16.18 2.41
C ARG A 91 -13.39 -17.01 1.16
N SER A 92 -12.13 -17.17 0.75
CA SER A 92 -11.78 -17.91 -0.46
C SER A 92 -11.76 -19.41 -0.21
N GLN A 93 -12.58 -20.15 -0.96
CA GLN A 93 -12.56 -21.61 -0.95
C GLN A 93 -11.19 -22.20 -1.34
N GLN A 94 -10.40 -21.50 -2.17
CA GLN A 94 -9.06 -21.97 -2.54
C GLN A 94 -8.11 -22.00 -1.34
N VAL A 95 -8.20 -21.01 -0.46
CA VAL A 95 -7.39 -20.92 0.76
C VAL A 95 -7.79 -22.02 1.73
N GLN A 96 -9.10 -22.19 1.93
CA GLN A 96 -9.65 -23.23 2.80
C GLN A 96 -9.27 -24.65 2.35
N ARG A 97 -9.32 -24.94 1.04
CA ARG A 97 -8.88 -26.22 0.49
C ARG A 97 -7.41 -26.50 0.76
N ARG A 98 -6.54 -25.49 0.63
CA ARG A 98 -5.09 -25.64 0.92
C ARG A 98 -4.81 -25.84 2.40
N LEU A 99 -5.54 -25.15 3.28
CA LEU A 99 -5.47 -25.37 4.72
C LEU A 99 -5.92 -26.78 5.11
N ALA A 100 -7.02 -27.27 4.54
CA ALA A 100 -7.56 -28.60 4.80
C ALA A 100 -6.64 -29.72 4.28
N ALA A 101 -5.92 -29.47 3.19
CA ALA A 101 -4.92 -30.38 2.62
C ALA A 101 -3.58 -30.36 3.36
N ARG A 102 -3.38 -29.49 4.37
CA ARG A 102 -2.19 -29.58 5.22
C ARG A 102 -2.27 -30.91 5.97
N PRO A 103 -1.20 -31.71 5.99
CA PRO A 103 -1.16 -32.86 6.88
C PRO A 103 -1.39 -32.32 8.30
N ARG A 104 -2.52 -32.71 8.92
CA ARG A 104 -2.72 -32.47 10.35
C ARG A 104 -1.49 -33.06 11.02
N ALA A 105 -0.72 -32.25 11.74
CA ALA A 105 0.30 -32.78 12.63
C ALA A 105 -0.43 -33.68 13.62
N VAL A 106 -0.46 -34.97 13.31
CA VAL A 106 -0.94 -36.01 14.20
C VAL A 106 0.00 -35.93 15.40
N LYS A 107 -0.60 -35.79 16.59
CA LYS A 107 0.06 -36.12 17.86
C LYS A 107 0.78 -37.45 17.69
N ALA A 108 2.11 -37.44 17.56
CA ALA A 108 2.90 -38.66 17.45
C ALA A 108 4.36 -38.39 17.90
N SER A 109 4.53 -38.07 19.17
CA SER A 109 5.63 -38.65 19.92
C SER A 109 5.09 -39.95 20.52
N ALA A 110 5.13 -41.01 19.74
CA ALA A 110 4.93 -42.38 20.22
C ALA A 110 6.29 -42.93 20.64
N ALA A 111 6.42 -43.26 21.92
CA ALA A 111 7.41 -44.20 22.45
C ALA A 111 6.64 -45.41 23.04
N PRO A 112 7.25 -46.59 23.16
CA PRO A 112 6.71 -47.82 22.58
C PRO A 112 5.80 -48.64 23.51
N ARG A 113 5.06 -49.55 22.86
CA ARG A 113 4.21 -50.60 23.44
C ARG A 113 5.00 -51.55 24.35
N GLY A 114 4.38 -51.93 25.47
CA GLY A 114 4.73 -53.09 26.28
C GLY A 114 3.50 -53.62 27.04
N ALA A 115 3.07 -54.84 26.66
CA ALA A 115 2.35 -55.90 27.40
C ALA A 115 1.29 -55.55 28.49
N THR A 116 -0.02 -55.71 28.22
CA THR A 116 -0.92 -56.89 28.44
C THR A 116 -1.74 -56.77 29.76
N PRO A 117 -2.76 -57.62 30.06
CA PRO A 117 -4.18 -57.25 30.01
C PRO A 117 -4.92 -57.46 31.35
N ASP A 118 -6.14 -56.94 31.50
CA ASP A 118 -7.23 -57.61 32.23
C ASP A 118 -8.57 -56.86 32.06
N GLU A 119 -9.65 -57.64 32.04
CA GLU A 119 -11.03 -57.35 31.64
C GLU A 119 -11.90 -56.62 32.72
N PRO A 120 -13.25 -56.67 32.74
CA PRO A 120 -14.18 -55.76 32.04
C PRO A 120 -15.28 -55.20 33.01
N GLU A 121 -16.48 -54.84 32.50
CA GLU A 121 -17.73 -54.41 33.20
C GLU A 121 -17.89 -52.88 33.42
N ALA A 122 -19.04 -52.21 33.30
CA ALA A 122 -20.44 -52.50 32.96
C ALA A 122 -21.13 -51.15 32.55
N VAL A 123 -21.95 -51.10 31.48
CA VAL A 123 -23.44 -51.06 31.44
C VAL A 123 -24.13 -49.76 31.94
N ALA A 124 -25.01 -49.23 31.07
CA ALA A 124 -26.26 -48.47 31.34
C ALA A 124 -26.18 -47.02 31.88
N LEU A 125 -27.12 -46.09 31.66
CA LEU A 125 -28.23 -45.83 30.71
C LEU A 125 -28.81 -44.44 31.15
N SER A 126 -29.38 -43.69 30.20
CA SER A 126 -30.57 -42.83 30.34
C SER A 126 -30.57 -41.50 31.14
N ALA A 127 -30.96 -40.45 30.40
CA ALA A 127 -31.78 -39.29 30.85
C ALA A 127 -33.27 -39.75 31.08
N PRO A 128 -34.29 -38.90 31.39
CA PRO A 128 -34.39 -37.43 31.26
C PRO A 128 -35.30 -36.68 32.30
N ALA A 129 -35.58 -35.40 31.99
CA ALA A 129 -36.85 -34.66 32.17
C ALA A 129 -36.92 -33.49 33.18
N ALA A 130 -37.38 -32.35 32.67
CA ALA A 130 -37.91 -31.17 33.36
C ALA A 130 -39.37 -31.41 33.85
N PRO A 131 -40.00 -30.49 34.64
CA PRO A 131 -40.72 -29.35 34.03
C PRO A 131 -40.79 -28.03 34.86
N ASP A 132 -41.20 -26.96 34.15
CA ASP A 132 -41.72 -25.62 34.54
C ASP A 132 -43.07 -25.66 35.34
N PRO A 133 -43.86 -24.56 35.63
CA PRO A 133 -43.67 -23.08 35.56
C PRO A 133 -44.29 -22.20 36.72
N GLY A 134 -43.93 -20.90 36.75
CA GLY A 134 -44.81 -19.70 37.02
C GLY A 134 -45.33 -19.42 38.46
N PRO A 135 -46.01 -18.26 38.74
CA PRO A 135 -46.48 -17.20 37.82
C PRO A 135 -46.20 -15.72 38.25
N SER A 136 -46.86 -14.82 37.51
CA SER A 136 -46.74 -13.37 37.29
C SER A 136 -47.52 -12.45 38.28
N LEU A 137 -47.62 -11.15 37.93
CA LEU A 137 -48.47 -10.02 38.39
C LEU A 137 -47.76 -9.01 39.31
N THR A 138 -47.86 -7.67 39.20
CA THR A 138 -48.67 -6.73 38.37
C THR A 138 -48.13 -5.31 38.52
N ALA A 139 -48.46 -4.44 37.56
CA ALA A 139 -48.17 -3.01 37.52
C ALA A 139 -49.28 -2.14 38.16
N THR A 140 -48.95 -0.90 38.55
CA THR A 140 -49.76 0.32 38.31
C THR A 140 -48.90 1.61 38.35
N PRO A 141 -49.37 2.73 37.75
CA PRO A 141 -48.59 3.92 37.36
C PRO A 141 -48.96 5.19 38.17
N THR A 142 -48.30 6.35 37.89
CA THR A 142 -48.66 7.81 38.08
C THR A 142 -47.30 8.57 38.16
N GLU A 143 -46.98 9.72 37.55
CA GLU A 143 -47.70 10.95 37.24
C GLU A 143 -46.91 11.80 36.20
N VAL A 144 -47.61 12.76 35.59
CA VAL A 144 -47.12 13.72 34.59
C VAL A 144 -46.85 15.06 35.28
N VAL A 145 -45.67 15.67 35.11
CA VAL A 145 -45.50 17.14 35.22
C VAL A 145 -44.48 17.62 34.19
N ALA A 146 -44.91 18.54 33.34
CA ALA A 146 -44.09 19.28 32.39
C ALA A 146 -43.68 20.63 32.99
N VAL A 147 -42.38 20.95 33.00
CA VAL A 147 -41.86 22.33 33.02
C VAL A 147 -40.53 22.37 32.26
N THR A 148 -40.45 23.22 31.23
CA THR A 148 -39.20 23.75 30.63
C THR A 148 -39.07 25.22 31.04
N PRO A 149 -38.01 25.96 30.66
CA PRO A 149 -36.57 25.67 30.61
C PRO A 149 -35.74 26.75 31.35
N THR A 150 -34.46 26.52 31.68
CA THR A 150 -33.37 27.54 31.59
C THR A 150 -31.98 26.97 31.93
N SER A 151 -31.05 27.19 30.99
CA SER A 151 -29.65 27.61 31.17
C SER A 151 -28.62 26.79 31.98
N THR A 152 -27.67 26.24 31.20
CA THR A 152 -26.21 26.44 31.33
C THR A 152 -25.38 25.41 32.12
N THR A 153 -24.39 24.84 31.40
CA THR A 153 -23.15 24.15 31.85
C THR A 153 -23.36 22.75 32.47
N GLU A 154 -22.71 21.66 32.08
CA GLU A 154 -21.43 21.41 31.39
C GLU A 154 -21.60 20.24 30.40
N LEU A 155 -21.19 20.45 29.15
CA LEU A 155 -21.08 19.37 28.16
C LEU A 155 -19.76 18.63 28.38
N THR A 156 -19.87 17.43 28.95
CA THR A 156 -18.86 16.39 28.89
C THR A 156 -18.58 15.99 27.42
N PRO A 157 -17.34 15.64 27.06
CA PRO A 157 -17.00 15.38 25.67
C PRO A 157 -17.52 14.00 25.22
N VAL A 158 -18.31 14.02 24.15
CA VAL A 158 -18.89 12.88 23.42
C VAL A 158 -17.79 12.04 22.77
N ALA A 159 -17.29 11.00 23.45
CA ALA A 159 -16.27 10.08 22.93
C ALA A 159 -16.74 8.66 22.47
N PRO A 160 -17.84 8.04 22.97
CA PRO A 160 -18.12 6.64 22.64
C PRO A 160 -18.87 6.42 21.32
N ALA A 161 -19.69 7.39 20.88
CA ALA A 161 -20.53 7.24 19.69
C ALA A 161 -19.72 7.25 18.38
N SER A 162 -18.79 8.19 18.22
CA SER A 162 -17.94 8.32 17.02
C SER A 162 -17.00 7.13 16.85
N THR A 163 -16.50 6.59 17.96
CA THR A 163 -15.61 5.42 17.99
C THR A 163 -16.34 4.13 17.58
N THR A 164 -17.56 3.93 18.10
CA THR A 164 -18.36 2.74 17.80
C THR A 164 -18.86 2.76 16.35
N ALA A 165 -19.28 3.92 15.87
CA ALA A 165 -19.67 4.12 14.48
C ALA A 165 -18.49 3.90 13.50
N ALA A 166 -17.29 4.38 13.83
CA ALA A 166 -16.08 4.15 13.03
C ALA A 166 -15.70 2.66 12.96
N ARG A 167 -15.77 1.93 14.09
CA ARG A 167 -15.53 0.48 14.14
C ARG A 167 -16.56 -0.31 13.32
N ALA A 168 -17.84 0.04 13.42
CA ALA A 168 -18.91 -0.59 12.65
C ALA A 168 -18.81 -0.28 11.14
N ALA A 169 -18.43 0.95 10.78
CA ALA A 169 -18.21 1.33 9.40
C ALA A 169 -17.00 0.58 8.80
N ALA A 170 -15.96 0.32 9.60
CA ALA A 170 -14.78 -0.44 9.19
C ALA A 170 -15.04 -1.93 8.93
N THR A 171 -16.09 -2.51 9.52
CA THR A 171 -16.49 -3.91 9.30
C THR A 171 -17.58 -4.06 8.22
N ASN A 172 -18.10 -2.95 7.69
CA ASN A 172 -19.23 -2.95 6.78
C ASN A 172 -18.92 -3.70 5.47
N LYS A 173 -19.87 -4.48 4.95
CA LYS A 173 -19.71 -5.23 3.69
C LYS A 173 -19.52 -4.30 2.48
N GLN A 174 -20.11 -3.10 2.50
CA GLN A 174 -20.03 -2.14 1.41
C GLN A 174 -18.69 -1.40 1.39
N ARG A 175 -17.95 -1.55 0.29
CA ARG A 175 -16.67 -0.86 0.04
C ARG A 175 -16.78 0.67 0.18
N ALA A 176 -17.87 1.27 -0.29
CA ALA A 176 -18.05 2.72 -0.25
C ALA A 176 -18.13 3.26 1.18
N ILE A 177 -18.77 2.53 2.09
CA ILE A 177 -18.89 2.88 3.51
C ILE A 177 -17.52 2.76 4.19
N ARG A 178 -16.78 1.66 3.92
CA ARG A 178 -15.42 1.49 4.43
C ARG A 178 -14.46 2.59 3.96
N HIS A 179 -14.57 3.01 2.70
CA HIS A 179 -13.78 4.13 2.16
C HIS A 179 -14.16 5.49 2.78
N ARG A 180 -15.45 5.75 3.03
CA ARG A 180 -15.85 6.98 3.75
C ARG A 180 -15.34 6.98 5.20
N ALA A 181 -15.30 5.81 5.83
CA ALA A 181 -14.79 5.65 7.19
C ALA A 181 -13.30 6.05 7.32
N THR A 182 -12.48 5.91 6.27
CA THR A 182 -11.06 6.31 6.34
C THR A 182 -10.86 7.82 6.47
N ARG A 183 -11.79 8.63 5.95
CA ARG A 183 -11.77 10.10 6.05
C ARG A 183 -12.30 10.60 7.40
N ALA A 184 -13.30 9.90 7.94
CA ALA A 184 -13.86 10.20 9.26
C ALA A 184 -12.98 9.66 10.40
N ALA A 185 -12.08 8.73 10.11
CA ALA A 185 -11.15 8.15 11.07
C ALA A 185 -9.97 9.10 11.35
N THR A 186 -10.26 10.18 12.09
CA THR A 186 -9.36 10.65 13.16
C THR A 186 -9.46 9.74 14.41
N GLY A 187 -10.37 8.76 14.38
CA GLY A 187 -10.66 7.81 15.45
C GLY A 187 -9.59 6.72 15.67
N PRO A 188 -9.87 5.77 16.59
CA PRO A 188 -8.85 4.96 17.25
C PRO A 188 -8.01 4.08 16.31
N PRO A 189 -6.73 3.87 16.65
CA PRO A 189 -5.73 3.22 15.80
C PRO A 189 -6.16 1.83 15.31
N GLU A 190 -6.92 1.10 16.12
CA GLU A 190 -7.44 -0.24 15.80
C GLU A 190 -8.34 -0.29 14.55
N ALA A 191 -9.17 0.74 14.34
CA ALA A 191 -10.09 0.77 13.19
C ALA A 191 -9.32 1.01 11.88
N LEU A 192 -8.33 1.91 11.91
CA LEU A 192 -7.42 2.16 10.79
C LEU A 192 -6.55 0.94 10.49
N GLU A 193 -6.07 0.26 11.52
CA GLU A 193 -5.30 -0.97 11.40
C GLU A 193 -6.06 -2.07 10.65
N ARG A 194 -7.34 -2.22 10.95
CA ARG A 194 -8.20 -3.18 10.29
C ARG A 194 -8.49 -2.79 8.84
N LEU A 195 -8.78 -1.51 8.58
CA LEU A 195 -9.01 -1.00 7.21
C LEU A 195 -7.75 -1.08 6.33
N ALA A 196 -6.57 -0.96 6.93
CA ALA A 196 -5.31 -1.16 6.22
C ALA A 196 -5.00 -2.64 5.91
N ARG A 197 -5.83 -3.59 6.37
CA ARG A 197 -5.81 -5.01 5.95
C ARG A 197 -6.99 -5.34 5.02
N ASP A 198 -7.74 -4.34 4.55
CA ASP A 198 -8.88 -4.56 3.67
C ASP A 198 -8.46 -5.16 2.33
N LEU A 199 -9.26 -6.07 1.78
CA LEU A 199 -9.00 -6.65 0.46
C LEU A 199 -9.07 -5.60 -0.65
N ALA A 200 -9.91 -4.57 -0.50
CA ALA A 200 -10.06 -3.51 -1.49
C ALA A 200 -8.89 -2.53 -1.43
N ARG A 201 -8.11 -2.46 -2.52
CA ARG A 201 -6.97 -1.53 -2.65
C ARG A 201 -7.37 -0.08 -2.42
N GLU A 202 -8.59 0.34 -2.79
CA GLU A 202 -8.99 1.74 -2.65
C GLU A 202 -9.24 2.11 -1.19
N VAL A 203 -9.68 1.15 -0.37
CA VAL A 203 -9.80 1.36 1.07
C VAL A 203 -8.41 1.49 1.69
N ARG A 204 -7.47 0.59 1.36
CA ARG A 204 -6.09 0.70 1.85
C ARG A 204 -5.38 1.97 1.39
N ALA A 205 -5.59 2.39 0.14
CA ALA A 205 -5.05 3.64 -0.40
C ALA A 205 -5.64 4.86 0.32
N ALA A 206 -6.92 4.83 0.68
CA ALA A 206 -7.56 5.89 1.44
C ALA A 206 -7.14 5.93 2.92
N VAL A 207 -6.67 4.82 3.49
CA VAL A 207 -5.97 4.82 4.78
C VAL A 207 -4.56 5.41 4.62
N ALA A 208 -3.83 5.03 3.57
CA ALA A 208 -2.49 5.53 3.29
C ALA A 208 -2.45 7.05 3.05
N SER A 209 -3.50 7.64 2.48
CA SER A 209 -3.59 9.09 2.25
C SER A 209 -4.12 9.89 3.45
N ASN A 210 -4.46 9.23 4.57
CA ASN A 210 -4.92 9.91 5.76
C ASN A 210 -3.72 10.55 6.49
N ALA A 211 -3.74 11.88 6.63
CA ALA A 211 -2.68 12.63 7.31
C ALA A 211 -2.51 12.25 8.80
N ALA A 212 -3.57 11.73 9.43
CA ALA A 212 -3.55 11.24 10.81
C ALA A 212 -3.14 9.77 10.94
N ALA A 213 -2.71 9.12 9.86
CA ALA A 213 -2.27 7.72 9.90
C ALA A 213 -0.99 7.57 10.76
N PRO A 214 -0.97 6.66 11.75
CA PRO A 214 0.22 6.41 12.54
C PRO A 214 1.41 5.93 11.69
N GLU A 215 2.62 6.28 12.10
CA GLU A 215 3.85 5.93 11.38
C GLU A 215 3.99 4.41 11.17
N ALA A 216 3.74 3.60 12.21
CA ALA A 216 3.76 2.15 12.12
C ALA A 216 2.79 1.60 11.05
N LEU A 217 1.66 2.27 10.86
CA LEU A 217 0.67 1.92 9.84
C LEU A 217 1.17 2.25 8.44
N LEU A 218 1.76 3.44 8.26
CA LEU A 218 2.41 3.85 7.00
C LEU A 218 3.58 2.93 6.67
N ALA A 219 4.37 2.51 7.65
CA ALA A 219 5.49 1.58 7.48
C ALA A 219 5.03 0.21 6.95
N ARG A 220 3.84 -0.25 7.36
CA ARG A 220 3.21 -1.46 6.83
C ARG A 220 2.66 -1.24 5.42
N LEU A 221 1.91 -0.16 5.19
CA LEU A 221 1.31 0.15 3.87
C LEU A 221 2.36 0.48 2.81
N ALA A 222 3.54 0.95 3.19
CA ALA A 222 4.66 1.15 2.27
C ALA A 222 5.26 -0.19 1.78
N ARG A 223 4.87 -1.34 2.35
CA ARG A 223 5.15 -2.68 1.83
C ARG A 223 3.95 -3.31 1.10
N ASP A 224 2.86 -2.57 0.90
CA ASP A 224 1.66 -3.08 0.20
C ASP A 224 2.02 -3.54 -1.20
N TRP A 225 1.46 -4.64 -1.68
CA TRP A 225 1.68 -5.13 -3.03
C TRP A 225 1.15 -4.17 -4.10
N ASP A 226 0.12 -3.38 -3.78
CA ASP A 226 -0.52 -2.48 -4.73
C ASP A 226 0.27 -1.18 -4.78
N SER A 227 0.82 -0.89 -5.96
CA SER A 227 1.63 0.29 -6.17
C SER A 227 0.88 1.60 -5.93
N ARG A 228 -0.45 1.63 -6.08
CA ARG A 228 -1.25 2.82 -5.77
C ARG A 228 -1.31 3.08 -4.28
N VAL A 229 -1.35 2.03 -3.45
CA VAL A 229 -1.31 2.18 -1.99
C VAL A 229 0.05 2.72 -1.57
N ARG A 230 1.15 2.16 -2.09
CA ARG A 230 2.50 2.66 -1.82
C ARG A 230 2.72 4.09 -2.34
N GLU A 231 2.13 4.43 -3.49
CA GLU A 231 2.13 5.80 -4.03
C GLU A 231 1.40 6.77 -3.08
N GLN A 232 0.26 6.37 -2.51
CA GLN A 232 -0.42 7.20 -1.51
C GLN A 232 0.38 7.35 -0.22
N VAL A 233 1.10 6.32 0.21
CA VAL A 233 2.04 6.48 1.34
C VAL A 233 3.12 7.50 0.98
N ALA A 234 3.78 7.37 -0.18
CA ALA A 234 4.81 8.33 -0.58
C ALA A 234 4.32 9.79 -0.67
N LEU A 235 3.06 10.01 -1.07
CA LEU A 235 2.43 11.33 -1.13
C LEU A 235 1.96 11.88 0.23
N ASN A 236 1.90 11.04 1.26
CA ASN A 236 1.40 11.47 2.56
C ASN A 236 2.44 12.38 3.24
N PRO A 237 2.06 13.61 3.64
CA PRO A 237 2.97 14.54 4.33
C PRO A 237 3.54 13.98 5.64
N SER A 238 2.80 13.10 6.31
CA SER A 238 3.21 12.46 7.57
C SER A 238 4.17 11.28 7.37
N THR A 239 4.69 11.08 6.16
CA THR A 239 5.60 9.97 5.87
C THR A 239 7.01 10.29 6.34
N PRO A 240 7.58 9.49 7.26
CA PRO A 240 8.92 9.71 7.76
C PRO A 240 9.99 9.53 6.66
N PRO A 241 11.12 10.26 6.76
CA PRO A 241 12.20 10.20 5.78
C PRO A 241 12.72 8.78 5.48
N GLU A 242 12.81 7.91 6.49
CA GLU A 242 13.27 6.53 6.37
C GLU A 242 12.36 5.71 5.44
N LEU A 243 11.05 5.94 5.51
CA LEU A 243 10.10 5.32 4.60
C LEU A 243 10.20 5.89 3.19
N LEU A 244 10.42 7.20 3.04
CA LEU A 244 10.68 7.83 1.74
C LEU A 244 11.95 7.27 1.10
N GLU A 245 12.99 6.99 1.88
CA GLU A 245 14.21 6.36 1.37
C GLU A 245 13.96 4.99 0.77
N ARG A 246 13.15 4.17 1.44
CA ARG A 246 12.74 2.85 0.95
C ARG A 246 11.89 2.97 -0.31
N LEU A 247 10.85 3.81 -0.28
CA LEU A 247 9.94 4.04 -1.42
C LEU A 247 10.66 4.68 -2.60
N GLY A 248 11.74 5.43 -2.37
CA GLY A 248 12.59 5.97 -3.43
C GLY A 248 13.42 4.91 -4.16
N ARG A 249 13.39 3.65 -3.72
CA ARG A 249 13.95 2.47 -4.41
C ARG A 249 12.86 1.58 -5.00
N ASP A 250 11.59 1.99 -4.92
CA ASP A 250 10.46 1.20 -5.42
C ASP A 250 10.61 0.95 -6.92
N TRP A 251 10.25 -0.25 -7.36
CA TRP A 251 10.35 -0.64 -8.77
C TRP A 251 9.40 0.19 -9.67
N ARG A 252 8.30 0.70 -9.13
CA ARG A 252 7.34 1.56 -9.86
C ARG A 252 7.80 3.00 -9.88
N SER A 253 7.99 3.54 -11.08
CA SER A 253 8.32 4.96 -11.28
C SER A 253 7.29 5.90 -10.67
N ARG A 254 5.99 5.57 -10.67
CA ARG A 254 4.95 6.41 -10.03
C ARG A 254 5.18 6.60 -8.54
N VAL A 255 5.57 5.55 -7.83
CA VAL A 255 5.90 5.62 -6.39
C VAL A 255 7.12 6.51 -6.19
N ARG A 256 8.16 6.35 -7.01
CA ARG A 256 9.35 7.22 -6.95
C ARG A 256 9.05 8.68 -7.32
N CYS A 257 8.14 8.93 -8.26
CA CYS A 257 7.64 10.27 -8.55
C CYS A 257 6.90 10.87 -7.34
N ALA A 258 6.07 10.08 -6.66
CA ALA A 258 5.39 10.52 -5.44
C ALA A 258 6.39 10.90 -4.34
N VAL A 259 7.47 10.13 -4.16
CA VAL A 259 8.56 10.50 -3.24
C VAL A 259 9.19 11.84 -3.63
N ALA A 260 9.50 12.06 -4.90
CA ALA A 260 10.05 13.34 -5.38
C ALA A 260 9.06 14.52 -5.27
N ALA A 261 7.76 14.24 -5.20
CA ALA A 261 6.71 15.24 -5.06
C ALA A 261 6.40 15.58 -3.59
N ASN A 262 6.87 14.75 -2.65
CA ASN A 262 6.84 15.02 -1.23
C ASN A 262 8.08 15.81 -0.82
N ASP A 263 8.15 16.24 0.44
CA ASP A 263 9.30 16.92 1.04
C ASP A 263 10.47 15.95 1.30
N ALA A 264 10.95 15.33 0.23
CA ALA A 264 12.06 14.39 0.26
C ALA A 264 13.37 15.11 0.61
N PRO A 265 14.23 14.51 1.45
CA PRO A 265 15.47 15.14 1.84
C PRO A 265 16.43 15.30 0.64
N PRO A 266 17.35 16.28 0.66
CA PRO A 266 18.18 16.63 -0.48
C PRO A 266 19.03 15.48 -1.05
N HIS A 267 19.54 14.58 -0.21
CA HIS A 267 20.30 13.41 -0.67
C HIS A 267 19.43 12.42 -1.45
N LEU A 268 18.16 12.28 -1.05
CA LEU A 268 17.19 11.45 -1.76
C LEU A 268 16.83 12.06 -3.12
N LEU A 269 16.61 13.38 -3.19
CA LEU A 269 16.45 14.10 -4.45
C LEU A 269 17.69 13.96 -5.36
N ALA A 270 18.90 13.99 -4.79
CA ALA A 270 20.14 13.79 -5.54
C ALA A 270 20.24 12.40 -6.19
N ARG A 271 19.69 11.37 -5.54
CA ARG A 271 19.55 10.01 -6.09
C ARG A 271 18.48 9.96 -7.19
N LEU A 272 17.29 10.50 -6.92
CA LEU A 272 16.16 10.51 -7.87
C LEU A 272 16.44 11.36 -9.12
N ALA A 273 17.27 12.39 -9.02
CA ALA A 273 17.76 13.15 -10.16
C ALA A 273 18.65 12.34 -11.13
N ARG A 274 19.07 11.12 -10.76
CA ARG A 274 19.78 10.16 -11.62
C ARG A 274 18.91 8.96 -12.00
N ASP A 275 17.62 8.99 -11.68
CA ASP A 275 16.69 7.89 -11.94
C ASP A 275 16.60 7.58 -13.44
N TRP A 276 16.43 6.30 -13.78
CA TRP A 276 16.28 5.89 -15.18
C TRP A 276 15.03 6.51 -15.82
N SER A 277 13.98 6.74 -15.04
CA SER A 277 12.70 7.26 -15.52
C SER A 277 12.75 8.77 -15.69
N PRO A 278 12.53 9.30 -16.91
CA PRO A 278 12.46 10.73 -17.13
C PRO A 278 11.36 11.42 -16.30
N ALA A 279 10.25 10.73 -16.02
CA ALA A 279 9.15 11.26 -15.23
C ALA A 279 9.55 11.53 -13.76
N VAL A 280 10.43 10.70 -13.20
CA VAL A 280 10.95 10.90 -11.83
C VAL A 280 11.88 12.11 -11.82
N ARG A 281 12.81 12.19 -12.78
CA ARG A 281 13.72 13.34 -12.91
C ARG A 281 12.98 14.65 -13.19
N GLU A 282 11.89 14.59 -13.96
CA GLU A 282 10.99 15.73 -14.21
C GLU A 282 10.36 16.21 -12.90
N ARG A 283 9.92 15.29 -12.03
CA ARG A 283 9.34 15.66 -10.74
C ARG A 283 10.38 16.28 -9.81
N VAL A 284 11.60 15.77 -9.78
CA VAL A 284 12.71 16.41 -9.04
C VAL A 284 13.00 17.81 -9.60
N ALA A 285 13.04 17.97 -10.93
CA ALA A 285 13.23 19.26 -11.57
C ALA A 285 12.10 20.26 -11.25
N ALA A 286 10.87 19.79 -11.03
CA ALA A 286 9.73 20.64 -10.67
C ALA A 286 9.63 20.95 -9.16
N SER A 287 10.32 20.20 -8.30
CA SER A 287 10.25 20.38 -6.85
C SER A 287 11.05 21.61 -6.40
N THR A 288 10.42 22.47 -5.60
CA THR A 288 11.07 23.65 -4.98
C THR A 288 12.04 23.27 -3.88
N ALA A 289 11.96 22.05 -3.34
CA ALA A 289 12.91 21.52 -2.37
C ALA A 289 14.25 21.09 -3.01
N THR A 290 14.36 21.10 -4.35
CA THR A 290 15.56 20.66 -5.06
C THR A 290 16.66 21.71 -5.00
N PRO A 291 17.84 21.40 -4.43
CA PRO A 291 18.96 22.34 -4.38
C PRO A 291 19.42 22.82 -5.76
N ALA A 292 19.83 24.10 -5.85
CA ALA A 292 20.33 24.76 -7.06
C ALA A 292 21.43 23.98 -7.81
N GLY A 293 22.34 23.32 -7.07
CA GLY A 293 23.38 22.47 -7.65
C GLY A 293 22.83 21.26 -8.42
N LEU A 294 21.73 20.67 -7.94
CA LEU A 294 21.05 19.59 -8.65
C LEU A 294 20.28 20.09 -9.87
N LEU A 295 19.62 21.25 -9.77
CA LEU A 295 18.93 21.89 -10.91
C LEU A 295 19.92 22.20 -12.05
N THR A 296 21.11 22.69 -11.69
CA THR A 296 22.20 22.94 -12.65
C THR A 296 22.68 21.66 -13.34
N ARG A 297 22.69 20.53 -12.63
CA ARG A 297 23.00 19.23 -13.23
C ARG A 297 21.89 18.75 -14.17
N LEU A 298 20.63 18.89 -13.74
CA LEU A 298 19.45 18.52 -14.54
C LEU A 298 19.30 19.39 -15.79
N ALA A 299 19.90 20.58 -15.85
CA ALA A 299 19.92 21.40 -17.07
C ALA A 299 20.65 20.71 -18.24
N ARG A 300 21.45 19.68 -17.96
CA ARG A 300 22.12 18.83 -18.96
C ARG A 300 21.37 17.52 -19.25
N ASP A 301 20.15 17.36 -18.74
CA ASP A 301 19.34 16.17 -18.98
C ASP A 301 19.09 15.95 -20.48
N ARG A 302 18.82 14.70 -20.84
CA ARG A 302 18.51 14.28 -22.21
C ARG A 302 17.02 14.44 -22.53
N SER A 303 16.17 14.49 -21.50
CA SER A 303 14.73 14.60 -21.67
C SER A 303 14.27 16.06 -21.73
N SER A 304 13.60 16.43 -22.82
CA SER A 304 13.00 17.75 -22.97
C SER A 304 11.96 18.05 -21.89
N ARG A 305 11.27 17.03 -21.35
CA ARG A 305 10.31 17.23 -20.24
C ARG A 305 10.99 17.72 -18.97
N VAL A 306 12.16 17.16 -18.65
CA VAL A 306 12.98 17.59 -17.50
C VAL A 306 13.46 19.03 -17.71
N LEU A 307 13.94 19.36 -18.92
CA LEU A 307 14.38 20.72 -19.24
C LEU A 307 13.24 21.74 -19.13
N LEU A 308 12.02 21.38 -19.56
CA LEU A 308 10.84 22.22 -19.42
C LEU A 308 10.40 22.39 -17.96
N ALA A 309 10.49 21.34 -17.14
CA ALA A 309 10.20 21.42 -15.72
C ALA A 309 11.13 22.42 -15.00
N LEU A 310 12.41 22.47 -15.38
CA LEU A 310 13.36 23.46 -14.84
C LEU A 310 12.97 24.90 -15.15
N VAL A 311 12.43 25.16 -16.35
CA VAL A 311 11.91 26.50 -16.73
C VAL A 311 10.76 26.92 -15.82
N GLY A 312 9.93 25.96 -15.40
CA GLY A 312 8.80 26.20 -14.51
C GLY A 312 9.17 26.34 -13.03
N ASN A 313 10.37 25.93 -12.60
CA ASN A 313 10.73 25.84 -11.17
C ASN A 313 11.38 27.12 -10.61
N PRO A 314 10.74 27.77 -9.59
CA PRO A 314 11.28 28.62 -8.54
C PRO A 314 12.76 28.90 -8.46
N GLU A 315 13.44 27.81 -8.22
CA GLU A 315 14.77 27.79 -7.63
C GLU A 315 15.85 27.53 -8.68
N THR A 316 15.46 27.41 -9.95
CA THR A 316 16.41 27.15 -11.04
C THR A 316 17.33 28.35 -11.24
N PRO A 317 18.66 28.20 -11.11
CA PRO A 317 19.61 29.28 -11.33
C PRO A 317 19.61 29.76 -12.79
N ASP A 318 19.87 31.05 -13.01
CA ASP A 318 19.89 31.65 -14.35
C ASP A 318 20.87 30.95 -15.31
N ALA A 319 22.03 30.53 -14.81
CA ALA A 319 23.01 29.78 -15.59
C ALA A 319 22.45 28.43 -16.09
N ALA A 320 21.64 27.76 -15.26
CA ALA A 320 20.96 26.53 -15.60
C ALA A 320 19.85 26.78 -16.64
N LEU A 321 19.07 27.86 -16.48
CA LEU A 321 18.05 28.28 -17.46
C LEU A 321 18.64 28.64 -18.83
N ALA A 322 19.80 29.30 -18.85
CA ALA A 322 20.49 29.59 -20.10
C ALA A 322 20.94 28.31 -20.82
N GLU A 323 21.43 27.33 -20.06
CA GLU A 323 21.81 26.01 -20.59
C GLU A 323 20.60 25.22 -21.10
N THR A 324 19.47 25.20 -20.37
CA THR A 324 18.24 24.56 -20.87
C THR A 324 17.74 25.21 -22.15
N GLY A 325 17.79 26.54 -22.21
CA GLY A 325 17.43 27.31 -23.41
C GLY A 325 18.26 26.94 -24.64
N ARG A 326 19.59 26.83 -24.51
CA ARG A 326 20.48 26.39 -25.62
C ARG A 326 20.14 24.99 -26.11
N ARG A 327 19.92 24.05 -25.18
CA ARG A 327 19.64 22.63 -25.51
C ARG A 327 18.25 22.44 -26.13
N LEU A 328 17.26 23.20 -25.67
CA LEU A 328 15.94 23.25 -26.29
C LEU A 328 15.97 23.99 -27.63
N GLY A 329 16.85 24.97 -27.84
CA GLY A 329 17.00 25.67 -29.12
C GLY A 329 17.51 24.77 -30.25
N GLY A 330 18.46 23.86 -29.97
CA GLY A 330 19.05 22.98 -31.00
C GLY A 330 18.24 21.72 -31.35
N ARG A 331 17.28 21.30 -30.49
CA ARG A 331 16.47 20.07 -30.67
C ARG A 331 14.96 20.27 -30.47
N GLY A 332 14.54 21.43 -29.96
CA GLY A 332 13.23 21.64 -29.35
C GLY A 332 12.25 22.47 -30.16
N VAL A 333 12.59 22.96 -31.36
CA VAL A 333 11.63 23.65 -32.24
C VAL A 333 10.39 22.77 -32.51
N HIS A 334 10.60 21.46 -32.67
CA HIS A 334 9.53 20.48 -32.87
C HIS A 334 8.81 20.10 -31.56
N VAL A 335 9.50 20.01 -30.42
CA VAL A 335 8.90 19.63 -29.12
C VAL A 335 8.10 20.80 -28.51
N MET A 336 8.60 22.02 -28.68
CA MET A 336 7.95 23.25 -28.25
C MET A 336 6.70 23.49 -29.10
N SER A 337 6.78 23.30 -30.43
CA SER A 337 5.61 23.27 -31.31
C SER A 337 4.59 22.17 -30.95
N ALA A 338 5.05 20.96 -30.62
CA ALA A 338 4.17 19.84 -30.22
C ALA A 338 3.50 20.03 -28.85
N LEU A 339 4.03 20.90 -27.99
CA LEU A 339 3.43 21.29 -26.71
C LEU A 339 2.62 22.61 -26.82
N GLY A 340 2.39 23.12 -28.03
CA GLY A 340 1.66 24.38 -28.27
C GLY A 340 2.44 25.65 -27.90
N LEU A 341 3.71 25.51 -27.56
CA LEU A 341 4.64 26.58 -27.23
C LEU A 341 5.50 26.88 -28.47
N GLY A 342 4.96 27.50 -29.52
CA GLY A 342 5.72 27.90 -30.70
C GLY A 342 6.85 28.91 -30.41
N VAL A 343 7.04 29.94 -31.25
CA VAL A 343 7.95 31.09 -30.98
C VAL A 343 7.70 31.71 -29.57
N THR A 344 6.55 31.43 -28.98
CA THR A 344 6.14 31.70 -27.60
C THR A 344 6.89 30.92 -26.52
N GLY A 345 7.55 29.80 -26.78
CA GLY A 345 8.30 29.06 -25.75
C GLY A 345 9.59 29.78 -25.35
N THR A 346 10.31 30.37 -26.31
CA THR A 346 11.43 31.30 -26.05
C THR A 346 10.91 32.55 -25.33
N LEU A 347 9.69 32.98 -25.66
CA LEU A 347 8.98 34.07 -24.98
C LEU A 347 8.49 33.67 -23.58
N ALA A 348 8.17 32.40 -23.32
CA ALA A 348 7.70 31.87 -22.05
C ALA A 348 8.89 31.67 -21.10
N VAL A 349 10.04 31.20 -21.61
CA VAL A 349 11.33 31.25 -20.92
C VAL A 349 11.70 32.71 -20.64
N ARG A 350 11.62 33.62 -21.62
CA ARG A 350 11.85 35.08 -21.40
C ARG A 350 10.84 35.70 -20.42
N ARG A 351 9.57 35.29 -20.42
CA ARG A 351 8.53 35.80 -19.50
C ARG A 351 8.69 35.21 -18.11
N ALA A 352 9.08 33.95 -17.97
CA ALA A 352 9.41 33.32 -16.68
C ALA A 352 10.65 33.98 -16.07
N LEU A 353 11.68 34.25 -16.89
CA LEU A 353 12.83 35.07 -16.52
C LEU A 353 12.43 36.53 -16.18
N ALA A 354 11.50 37.13 -16.92
CA ALA A 354 11.04 38.50 -16.68
C ALA A 354 10.19 38.64 -15.40
N ARG A 355 9.36 37.63 -15.05
CA ARG A 355 8.58 37.60 -13.80
C ARG A 355 9.45 37.42 -12.55
N ARG A 356 10.73 37.07 -12.71
CA ARG A 356 11.70 36.89 -11.61
C ARG A 356 12.62 38.08 -11.38
N ARG A 357 12.69 39.02 -12.33
CA ARG A 357 13.42 40.27 -12.09
C ARG A 357 12.62 41.09 -11.08
N PRO A 358 13.21 41.54 -9.96
CA PRO A 358 12.55 42.54 -9.12
C PRO A 358 12.25 43.78 -9.99
N PRO A 359 11.14 44.51 -9.74
CA PRO A 359 10.88 45.74 -10.47
C PRO A 359 12.11 46.64 -10.32
N ALA A 360 12.66 47.06 -11.45
CA ALA A 360 13.81 47.96 -11.46
C ALA A 360 13.47 49.15 -10.55
N ALA A 361 14.27 49.35 -9.50
CA ALA A 361 14.18 50.53 -8.67
C ALA A 361 14.29 51.74 -9.60
N GLN A 362 13.18 52.43 -9.80
CA GLN A 362 13.14 53.70 -10.51
C GLN A 362 14.00 54.67 -9.68
N ARG A 363 15.16 55.04 -10.22
CA ARG A 363 15.94 56.18 -9.76
C ARG A 363 15.43 57.44 -10.44
#